data_AF-A0A285VHS1-F1
#
_entry.id   AF-A0A285VHS1-F1
#
_cell.length_a   1.000
_cell.length_b   1.000
_cell.length_c   1.000
_cell.angle_alpha   90.00
_cell.angle_beta   90.00
_cell.angle_gamma   90.00
#
_symmetry.space_group_name_H-M   'P 1'
#
loop_
_entity.id
_entity.type
_entity.pdbx_description
1 polymer ?
#
loop_
_entity_poly.entity_id
_entity_poly.type
_entity_poly.pdbx_seq_one_letter_code
_entity_poly.pdbx_strand_id
1 'polypeptide(L)'
;MAWADKRRQPLDRDLLETVLQLRDFHDASAPQEWPEGSAEHLMLVRWPSHGPSGVPDIDALVATLDSFWRFLRGTGRMARASAEPRALTKEARRAAVQMPEACQDPARRSASKTLMEFGESIGLTLDGAESVEEVNARLQQIMHAWNDLPDDQRMTMMPGPAHQGSVQAVAATDLLTSMLIDDDDDDDDDDDDPWGLADENGMIPFADLAEVAADVRDAPFVHQCRRLVEWVGKGREITYKDVLRLAPAREVYDVLGLAAWERADSSLVLGGDLLDSPPEVEELWAAASRDSFRSAADCRALDRLWVPCLGAGLLELSRSRAYGTWDEPGSDEEWRHRGVMLAGSVLINLPPTHVARSWARSCTFWTRAGRPCRCASSRSGGGRARATLSHIWGRERVRRWCAAGATRPCTARCTRWTTCACGAGRATGSGPRRSDMTSRCWQPRWSSRG
;
A
#
# COMPACT_ATOMS: atom_id res chain seq x y z
N MET A 1 33.49 -1.89 1.31
CA MET A 1 34.90 -2.33 1.21
C MET A 1 35.87 -1.16 1.31
N ALA A 2 36.21 -0.44 0.23
CA ALA A 2 37.32 0.53 0.22
C ALA A 2 37.32 1.59 1.36
N TRP A 3 36.14 2.08 1.78
CA TRP A 3 36.05 3.00 2.92
C TRP A 3 36.42 2.33 4.25
N ALA A 4 35.93 1.11 4.48
CA ALA A 4 36.19 0.35 5.71
C ALA A 4 37.66 -0.04 5.78
N ASP A 5 38.26 -0.49 4.67
CA ASP A 5 39.69 -0.82 4.58
C ASP A 5 40.56 0.39 4.92
N LYS A 6 40.26 1.55 4.31
CA LYS A 6 40.97 2.81 4.59
C LYS A 6 40.89 3.22 6.06
N ARG A 7 39.78 2.92 6.72
CA ARG A 7 39.51 3.26 8.13
C ARG A 7 39.85 2.12 9.10
N ARG A 8 40.37 0.99 8.59
CA ARG A 8 40.62 -0.26 9.34
C ARG A 8 39.41 -0.66 10.19
N GLN A 9 38.21 -0.57 9.61
CA GLN A 9 36.97 -0.99 10.25
C GLN A 9 36.61 -2.40 9.79
N PRO A 10 36.14 -3.28 10.69
CA PRO A 10 35.66 -4.61 10.32
C PRO A 10 34.39 -4.49 9.48
N LEU A 11 34.34 -5.18 8.34
CA LEU A 11 33.16 -5.23 7.49
C LEU A 11 33.15 -6.55 6.73
N ASP A 12 32.17 -7.38 7.04
CA ASP A 12 31.84 -8.57 6.27
C ASP A 12 30.90 -8.17 5.14
N ARG A 13 31.30 -8.46 3.91
CA ARG A 13 30.54 -8.07 2.72
C ARG A 13 29.24 -8.86 2.62
N ASP A 14 29.31 -10.17 2.83
CA ASP A 14 28.23 -11.09 2.53
C ASP A 14 27.13 -10.94 3.59
N LEU A 15 27.51 -10.72 4.85
CA LEU A 15 26.57 -10.34 5.91
C LEU A 15 25.87 -9.01 5.61
N LEU A 16 26.62 -7.99 5.16
CA LEU A 16 26.03 -6.70 4.83
C LEU A 16 25.06 -6.80 3.65
N GLU A 17 25.44 -7.53 2.61
CA GLU A 17 24.60 -7.76 1.42
C GLU A 17 23.31 -8.48 1.81
N THR A 18 23.40 -9.55 2.60
CA THR A 18 22.25 -10.28 3.14
C THR A 18 21.32 -9.37 3.93
N VAL A 19 21.85 -8.57 4.86
CA VAL A 19 21.05 -7.61 5.65
C VAL A 19 20.32 -6.61 4.75
N LEU A 20 21.02 -6.02 3.79
CA LEU A 20 20.43 -5.01 2.93
C LEU A 20 19.34 -5.60 2.04
N GLN A 21 19.54 -6.81 1.50
CA GLN A 21 18.51 -7.53 0.75
C GLN A 21 17.28 -7.83 1.62
N LEU A 22 17.48 -8.31 2.85
CA LEU A 22 16.37 -8.58 3.78
C LEU A 22 15.55 -7.31 4.06
N ARG A 23 16.21 -6.18 4.30
CA ARG A 23 15.51 -4.92 4.59
C ARG A 23 14.83 -4.33 3.35
N ASP A 24 15.50 -4.37 2.21
CA ASP A 24 14.94 -3.85 0.95
C ASP A 24 13.65 -4.59 0.60
N PHE A 25 13.68 -5.92 0.66
CA PHE A 25 12.55 -6.77 0.30
C PHE A 25 11.42 -6.78 1.35
N HIS A 26 11.75 -6.85 2.65
CA HIS A 26 10.73 -7.05 3.69
C HIS A 26 10.27 -5.77 4.40
N ASP A 27 11.11 -4.73 4.46
CA ASP A 27 10.79 -3.48 5.16
C ASP A 27 10.46 -2.33 4.21
N ALA A 28 10.62 -2.51 2.89
CA ALA A 28 10.50 -1.46 1.88
C ALA A 28 11.27 -0.18 2.27
N SER A 29 12.35 -0.35 3.03
CA SER A 29 13.10 0.74 3.64
C SER A 29 14.37 0.98 2.84
N ALA A 30 14.63 2.23 2.49
CA ALA A 30 15.83 2.55 1.73
C ALA A 30 17.10 2.16 2.51
N PRO A 31 18.18 1.72 1.85
CA PRO A 31 19.42 1.30 2.52
C PRO A 31 20.04 2.35 3.45
N GLN A 32 19.76 3.63 3.20
CA GLN A 32 20.20 4.77 3.98
C GLN A 32 19.33 5.11 5.21
N GLU A 33 18.17 4.48 5.36
CA GLU A 33 17.17 4.79 6.38
C GLU A 33 17.21 3.76 7.52
N TRP A 34 17.56 4.23 8.70
CA TRP A 34 17.73 3.40 9.90
C TRP A 34 17.12 4.11 11.12
N PRO A 35 15.78 4.15 11.23
CA PRO A 35 15.10 4.72 12.39
C PRO A 35 15.42 3.93 13.67
N GLU A 36 15.08 4.49 14.82
CA GLU A 36 15.19 3.78 16.10
C GLU A 36 14.36 2.48 16.08
N GLY A 37 14.89 1.39 16.63
CA GLY A 37 14.26 0.07 16.61
C GLY A 37 14.57 -0.77 15.36
N SER A 38 15.21 -0.20 14.33
CA SER A 38 15.50 -0.92 13.08
C SER A 38 16.57 -2.02 13.22
N ALA A 39 17.55 -1.85 14.11
CA ALA A 39 18.59 -2.85 14.32
C ALA A 39 18.08 -4.04 15.14
N GLU A 40 17.26 -3.78 16.15
CA GLU A 40 16.58 -4.78 16.97
C GLU A 40 15.58 -5.58 16.13
N HIS A 41 14.74 -4.88 15.35
CA HIS A 41 13.79 -5.52 14.43
C HIS A 41 14.50 -6.40 13.39
N LEU A 42 15.60 -5.91 12.81
CA LEU A 42 16.41 -6.70 11.88
C LEU A 42 16.89 -8.01 12.54
N MET A 43 17.49 -7.91 13.73
CA MET A 43 18.16 -9.06 14.38
C MET A 43 17.19 -10.03 15.07
N LEU A 44 16.06 -9.55 15.60
CA LEU A 44 15.13 -10.37 16.40
C LEU A 44 13.86 -10.78 15.66
N VAL A 45 13.59 -10.16 14.51
CA VAL A 45 12.42 -10.45 13.68
C VAL A 45 12.87 -10.82 12.27
N ARG A 46 13.51 -9.93 11.52
CA ARG A 46 13.77 -10.17 10.09
C ARG A 46 14.74 -11.31 9.81
N TRP A 47 15.86 -11.36 10.52
CA TRP A 47 16.82 -12.43 10.34
C TRP A 47 16.25 -13.79 10.78
N PRO A 48 15.62 -13.93 11.97
CA PRO A 48 14.91 -15.15 12.33
C PRO A 48 13.85 -15.57 11.30
N SER A 49 13.02 -14.65 10.80
CA SER A 49 11.92 -14.97 9.90
C SER A 49 12.36 -15.31 8.48
N HIS A 50 13.30 -14.54 7.91
CA HIS A 50 13.59 -14.56 6.47
C HIS A 50 15.08 -14.63 6.13
N GLY A 51 15.96 -14.43 7.10
CA GLY A 51 17.40 -14.58 6.89
C GLY A 51 17.79 -16.05 6.64
N PRO A 52 19.06 -16.29 6.28
CA PRO A 52 19.62 -17.63 6.13
C PRO A 52 19.33 -18.53 7.33
N SER A 53 19.32 -19.84 7.08
CA SER A 53 19.17 -20.86 8.12
C SER A 53 20.29 -20.76 9.16
N GLY A 54 19.93 -20.93 10.43
CA GLY A 54 20.87 -20.87 11.55
C GLY A 54 21.19 -19.45 12.05
N VAL A 55 22.09 -19.42 13.04
CA VAL A 55 22.53 -18.19 13.70
C VAL A 55 23.76 -17.66 12.97
N PRO A 56 23.79 -16.39 12.53
CA PRO A 56 24.98 -15.82 11.90
C PRO A 56 26.10 -15.63 12.91
N ASP A 57 27.30 -15.28 12.43
CA ASP A 57 28.32 -14.69 13.31
C ASP A 57 27.82 -13.32 13.81
N ILE A 58 27.26 -13.33 15.03
CA ILE A 58 26.61 -12.17 15.63
C ILE A 58 27.60 -11.03 15.87
N ASP A 59 28.83 -11.34 16.28
CA ASP A 59 29.85 -10.33 16.55
C ASP A 59 30.30 -9.67 15.24
N ALA A 60 30.52 -10.47 14.19
CA ALA A 60 30.81 -9.97 12.85
C ALA A 60 29.65 -9.14 12.28
N LEU A 61 28.41 -9.56 12.49
CA LEU A 61 27.21 -8.84 12.06
C LEU A 61 27.12 -7.46 12.73
N VAL A 62 27.22 -7.40 14.07
CA VAL A 62 27.17 -6.14 14.82
C VAL A 62 28.31 -5.20 14.41
N ALA A 63 29.52 -5.73 14.24
CA ALA A 63 30.67 -4.96 13.80
C ALA A 63 30.49 -4.40 12.38
N THR A 64 29.93 -5.21 11.48
CA THR A 64 29.62 -4.84 10.09
C THR A 64 28.58 -3.72 10.03
N LEU A 65 27.51 -3.83 10.82
CA LEU A 65 26.46 -2.81 10.91
C LEU A 65 26.98 -1.47 11.46
N ASP A 66 27.77 -1.50 12.55
CA ASP A 66 28.40 -0.29 13.12
C ASP A 66 29.30 0.41 12.08
N SER A 67 30.11 -0.36 11.36
CA SER A 67 30.95 0.14 10.26
C SER A 67 30.12 0.77 9.14
N PHE A 68 29.01 0.12 8.75
CA PHE A 68 28.12 0.60 7.71
C PHE A 68 27.40 1.90 8.11
N TRP A 69 26.84 2.00 9.32
CA TRP A 69 26.19 3.24 9.77
C TRP A 69 27.18 4.40 9.91
N ARG A 70 28.40 4.13 10.38
CA ARG A 70 29.49 5.14 10.39
C ARG A 70 29.88 5.59 9.00
N PHE A 71 29.88 4.68 8.02
CA PHE A 71 30.08 5.01 6.62
C PHE A 71 28.97 5.93 6.11
N LEU A 72 27.70 5.57 6.31
CA LEU A 72 26.57 6.37 5.87
C LEU A 72 26.61 7.77 6.49
N ARG A 73 26.87 7.86 7.79
CA ARG A 73 26.97 9.15 8.49
C ARG A 73 28.18 9.96 8.04
N GLY A 74 29.35 9.32 7.96
CA GLY A 74 30.61 9.97 7.59
C GLY A 74 30.67 10.43 6.14
N THR A 75 29.80 9.90 5.27
CA THR A 75 29.67 10.32 3.86
C THR A 75 28.46 11.20 3.60
N GLY A 76 27.65 11.53 4.62
CA GLY A 76 26.43 12.31 4.48
C GLY A 76 25.31 11.59 3.73
N ARG A 77 25.40 10.25 3.59
CA ARG A 77 24.40 9.42 2.89
C ARG A 77 23.29 8.93 3.80
N MET A 78 23.46 9.02 5.12
CA MET A 78 22.45 8.60 6.09
C MET A 78 21.21 9.51 6.00
N ALA A 79 20.02 8.91 5.92
CA ALA A 79 18.77 9.66 5.86
C ALA A 79 18.54 10.42 7.18
N ARG A 80 17.91 11.60 7.10
CA ARG A 80 17.67 12.48 8.26
C ARG A 80 16.77 11.85 9.33
N ALA A 81 15.86 10.95 8.94
CA ALA A 81 14.98 10.22 9.85
C ALA A 81 15.69 9.08 10.60
N SER A 82 16.95 8.79 10.27
CA SER A 82 17.70 7.71 10.91
C SER A 82 18.22 8.12 12.30
N ALA A 83 18.28 7.15 13.20
CA ALA A 83 18.92 7.30 14.50
C ALA A 83 20.44 7.50 14.37
N GLU A 84 21.08 8.04 15.40
CA GLU A 84 22.54 8.20 15.40
C GLU A 84 23.24 6.83 15.41
N PRO A 85 24.36 6.64 14.67
CA PRO A 85 25.04 5.35 14.56
C PRO A 85 25.35 4.69 15.92
N ARG A 86 25.71 5.48 16.94
CA ARG A 86 25.98 4.96 18.30
C ARG A 86 24.73 4.36 18.96
N ALA A 87 23.56 4.93 18.71
CA ALA A 87 22.30 4.42 19.25
C ALA A 87 21.95 3.09 18.58
N LEU A 88 22.06 3.02 17.24
CA LEU A 88 21.85 1.80 16.47
C LEU A 88 22.82 0.68 16.88
N THR A 89 24.10 0.99 17.09
CA THR A 89 25.08 0.00 17.59
C THR A 89 24.76 -0.49 19.00
N LYS A 90 24.24 0.39 19.89
CA LYS A 90 23.78 -0.02 21.22
C LYS A 90 22.56 -0.93 21.12
N GLU A 91 21.65 -0.63 20.20
CA GLU A 91 20.47 -1.43 19.91
C GLU A 91 20.85 -2.82 19.37
N ALA A 92 21.69 -2.89 18.35
CA ALA A 92 22.21 -4.15 17.79
C ALA A 92 22.89 -5.02 18.86
N ARG A 93 23.69 -4.43 19.75
CA ARG A 93 24.33 -5.17 20.86
C ARG A 93 23.34 -5.70 21.89
N ARG A 94 22.22 -5.02 22.13
CA ARG A 94 21.15 -5.53 23.02
C ARG A 94 20.41 -6.68 22.35
N ALA A 95 20.13 -6.57 21.06
CA ALA A 95 19.51 -7.62 20.27
C ALA A 95 20.41 -8.85 20.11
N ALA A 96 21.73 -8.65 19.96
CA ALA A 96 22.72 -9.71 19.84
C ALA A 96 22.61 -10.80 20.93
N VAL A 97 22.28 -10.41 22.16
CA VAL A 97 22.11 -11.35 23.28
C VAL A 97 20.92 -12.30 23.07
N GLN A 98 19.85 -11.80 22.45
CA GLN A 98 18.59 -12.53 22.26
C GLN A 98 18.50 -13.22 20.90
N MET A 99 19.38 -12.85 19.96
CA MET A 99 19.35 -13.34 18.57
C MET A 99 19.48 -14.86 18.45
N PRO A 100 20.33 -15.58 19.22
CA PRO A 100 20.42 -17.04 19.12
C PRO A 100 19.09 -17.74 19.43
N GLU A 101 18.43 -17.32 20.52
CA GLU A 101 17.13 -17.85 20.92
C GLU A 101 16.06 -17.48 19.88
N ALA A 102 16.05 -16.24 19.41
CA ALA A 102 15.11 -15.79 18.38
C ALA A 102 15.24 -16.59 17.07
N CYS A 103 16.46 -16.94 16.64
CA CYS A 103 16.68 -17.75 15.43
C CYS A 103 16.27 -19.22 15.64
N GLN A 104 16.31 -19.73 16.87
CA GLN A 104 15.90 -21.10 17.18
C GLN A 104 14.39 -21.24 17.33
N ASP A 105 13.68 -20.16 17.66
CA ASP A 105 12.23 -20.14 17.84
C ASP A 105 11.47 -20.44 16.53
N PRO A 106 10.81 -21.61 16.40
CA PRO A 106 10.04 -21.95 15.20
C PRO A 106 8.88 -21.00 14.94
N ALA A 107 8.31 -20.40 16.01
CA ALA A 107 7.20 -19.48 15.86
C ALA A 107 7.60 -18.25 15.05
N ARG A 108 8.87 -17.82 15.12
CA ARG A 108 9.38 -16.62 14.44
C ARG A 108 9.78 -16.85 13.00
N ARG A 109 9.71 -18.07 12.48
CA ARG A 109 10.12 -18.40 11.11
C ARG A 109 9.02 -17.99 10.12
N SER A 110 9.40 -17.65 8.90
CA SER A 110 8.41 -17.51 7.82
C SER A 110 8.12 -18.87 7.18
N ALA A 111 6.99 -19.01 6.50
CA ALA A 111 6.62 -20.25 5.82
C ALA A 111 7.70 -20.68 4.81
N SER A 112 8.25 -19.73 4.05
CA SER A 112 9.35 -19.99 3.12
C SER A 112 10.59 -20.51 3.85
N LYS A 113 10.96 -19.92 5.00
CA LYS A 113 12.11 -20.39 5.78
C LYS A 113 11.88 -21.77 6.39
N THR A 114 10.69 -22.03 6.94
CA THR A 114 10.30 -23.36 7.41
C THR A 114 10.46 -24.41 6.31
N LEU A 115 10.04 -24.09 5.08
CA LEU A 115 10.17 -24.99 3.94
C LEU A 115 11.65 -25.26 3.59
N MET A 116 12.50 -24.23 3.61
CA MET A 116 13.94 -24.38 3.34
C MET A 116 14.64 -25.20 4.43
N GLU A 117 14.38 -24.92 5.70
CA GLU A 117 14.93 -25.68 6.82
C GLU A 117 14.43 -27.13 6.84
N PHE A 118 13.19 -27.37 6.43
CA PHE A 118 12.69 -28.73 6.19
C PHE A 118 13.48 -29.42 5.08
N GLY A 119 13.71 -28.75 3.95
CA GLY A 119 14.57 -29.24 2.88
C GLY A 119 15.96 -29.63 3.38
N GLU A 120 16.61 -28.76 4.15
CA GLU A 120 17.89 -29.05 4.79
C GLU A 120 17.83 -30.28 5.71
N SER A 121 16.75 -30.42 6.49
CA SER A 121 16.57 -31.55 7.41
C SER A 121 16.47 -32.91 6.71
N ILE A 122 16.01 -32.94 5.45
CA ILE A 122 15.95 -34.14 4.60
C ILE A 122 17.15 -34.26 3.65
N GLY A 123 18.17 -33.40 3.81
CA GLY A 123 19.41 -33.40 3.02
C GLY A 123 19.29 -32.73 1.65
N LEU A 124 18.20 -32.00 1.38
CA LEU A 124 17.98 -31.22 0.17
C LEU A 124 18.25 -29.74 0.44
N THR A 125 19.51 -29.33 0.36
CA THR A 125 19.90 -27.91 0.42
C THR A 125 19.84 -27.26 -0.96
N LEU A 126 19.48 -25.98 -1.04
CA LEU A 126 19.60 -25.20 -2.26
C LEU A 126 21.02 -24.68 -2.48
N ASP A 127 21.85 -24.66 -1.43
CA ASP A 127 23.23 -24.22 -1.53
C ASP A 127 24.07 -25.17 -2.38
N GLY A 128 24.98 -24.60 -3.17
CA GLY A 128 25.88 -25.35 -4.04
C GLY A 128 25.23 -25.95 -5.29
N ALA A 129 24.01 -25.53 -5.66
CA ALA A 129 23.46 -25.81 -6.98
C ALA A 129 24.22 -25.02 -8.05
N GLU A 130 24.60 -25.67 -9.15
CA GLU A 130 25.41 -25.04 -10.22
C GLU A 130 24.54 -24.33 -11.27
N SER A 131 23.22 -24.52 -11.23
CA SER A 131 22.27 -23.99 -12.21
C SER A 131 20.90 -23.67 -11.60
N VAL A 132 20.14 -22.80 -12.27
CA VAL A 132 18.76 -22.44 -11.88
C VAL A 132 17.84 -23.65 -12.00
N GLU A 133 18.07 -24.50 -13.01
CA GLU A 133 17.33 -25.73 -13.23
C GLU A 133 17.51 -26.71 -12.06
N GLU A 134 18.73 -26.82 -11.54
CA GLU A 134 19.02 -27.63 -10.35
C GLU A 134 18.37 -27.07 -9.09
N VAL A 135 18.43 -25.75 -8.88
CA VAL A 135 17.71 -25.08 -7.77
C VAL A 135 16.21 -25.38 -7.85
N ASN A 136 15.60 -25.23 -9.03
CA ASN A 136 14.18 -25.49 -9.21
C ASN A 136 13.83 -26.97 -9.01
N ALA A 137 14.67 -27.90 -9.48
CA ALA A 137 14.47 -29.33 -9.27
C ALA A 137 14.54 -29.70 -7.78
N ARG A 138 15.52 -29.18 -7.03
CA ARG A 138 15.63 -29.38 -5.58
C ARG A 138 14.43 -28.78 -4.85
N LEU A 139 14.00 -27.58 -5.22
CA LEU A 139 12.82 -26.93 -4.64
C LEU A 139 11.55 -27.75 -4.86
N GLN A 140 11.33 -28.28 -6.07
CA GLN A 140 10.20 -29.16 -6.36
C GLN A 140 10.22 -30.45 -5.52
N GLN A 141 11.40 -31.04 -5.31
CA GLN A 141 11.56 -32.21 -4.44
C GLN A 141 11.21 -31.88 -2.98
N ILE A 142 11.67 -30.71 -2.48
CA ILE A 142 11.32 -30.23 -1.14
C ILE A 142 9.81 -30.03 -1.01
N MET A 143 9.17 -29.39 -2.00
CA MET A 143 7.72 -29.18 -2.00
C MET A 143 6.94 -30.50 -2.05
N HIS A 144 7.39 -31.47 -2.84
CA HIS A 144 6.78 -32.79 -2.88
C HIS A 144 6.89 -33.49 -1.53
N ALA A 145 8.10 -33.56 -0.95
CA ALA A 145 8.33 -34.15 0.35
C ALA A 145 7.53 -33.46 1.46
N TRP A 146 7.40 -32.13 1.38
CA TRP A 146 6.57 -31.35 2.30
C TRP A 146 5.09 -31.72 2.16
N ASN A 147 4.57 -31.83 0.95
CA ASN A 147 3.17 -32.17 0.70
C ASN A 147 2.82 -33.63 1.03
N ASP A 148 3.80 -34.54 1.03
CA ASP A 148 3.65 -35.92 1.47
C ASP A 148 3.54 -36.06 3.00
N LEU A 149 3.89 -35.01 3.76
CA LEU A 149 3.74 -35.03 5.22
C LEU A 149 2.26 -35.04 5.62
N PRO A 150 1.89 -35.78 6.67
CA PRO A 150 0.59 -35.67 7.31
C PRO A 150 0.24 -34.23 7.70
N ASP A 151 -1.04 -33.86 7.58
CA ASP A 151 -1.52 -32.50 7.84
C ASP A 151 -1.18 -31.99 9.25
N ASP A 152 -1.25 -32.85 10.26
CA ASP A 152 -0.90 -32.53 11.64
C ASP A 152 0.59 -32.16 11.79
N GLN A 153 1.47 -32.84 11.05
CA GLN A 153 2.90 -32.53 11.03
C GLN A 153 3.16 -31.19 10.33
N ARG A 154 2.52 -30.96 9.17
CA ARG A 154 2.63 -29.67 8.47
C ARG A 154 2.13 -28.52 9.33
N MET A 155 0.98 -28.68 9.98
CA MET A 155 0.40 -27.66 10.86
C MET A 155 1.26 -27.38 12.10
N THR A 156 1.99 -28.39 12.61
CA THR A 156 2.93 -28.20 13.72
C THR A 156 4.19 -27.42 13.30
N MET A 157 4.62 -27.57 12.05
CA MET A 157 5.82 -26.90 11.51
C MET A 157 5.52 -25.51 10.94
N MET A 158 4.28 -25.28 10.48
CA MET A 158 3.84 -23.99 9.95
C MET A 158 3.93 -22.90 11.02
N PRO A 159 4.47 -21.72 10.70
CA PRO A 159 4.53 -20.63 11.65
C PRO A 159 3.14 -20.14 12.00
N GLY A 160 2.98 -19.65 13.23
CA GLY A 160 1.73 -19.05 13.68
C GLY A 160 1.40 -17.76 12.92
N PRO A 161 0.14 -17.29 12.97
CA PRO A 161 -0.34 -16.13 12.21
C PRO A 161 0.39 -14.81 12.52
N ALA A 162 1.12 -14.71 13.64
CA ALA A 162 1.86 -13.52 14.03
C ALA A 162 3.10 -13.19 13.15
N HIS A 163 3.53 -14.11 12.28
CA HIS A 163 4.73 -13.99 11.45
C HIS A 163 4.46 -14.14 9.95
N GLN A 164 3.21 -13.88 9.53
CA GLN A 164 2.84 -13.86 8.12
C GLN A 164 3.68 -12.80 7.37
N GLY A 165 4.47 -13.25 6.39
CA GLY A 165 4.87 -12.50 5.19
C GLY A 165 5.74 -11.23 5.30
N SER A 166 6.31 -10.83 4.16
CA SER A 166 6.82 -9.47 3.95
C SER A 166 5.68 -8.47 4.14
N VAL A 167 5.96 -7.20 4.47
CA VAL A 167 4.91 -6.16 4.58
C VAL A 167 4.10 -6.06 3.28
N GLN A 168 4.72 -6.35 2.13
CA GLN A 168 4.03 -6.44 0.85
C GLN A 168 3.13 -7.68 0.75
N ALA A 169 3.57 -8.85 1.21
CA ALA A 169 2.75 -10.06 1.23
C ALA A 169 1.60 -9.96 2.24
N VAL A 170 1.84 -9.34 3.41
CA VAL A 170 0.79 -9.01 4.38
C VAL A 170 -0.13 -7.96 3.83
N ALA A 171 0.36 -6.89 3.19
CA ALA A 171 -0.52 -5.90 2.57
C ALA A 171 -1.33 -6.51 1.41
N ALA A 172 -0.75 -7.43 0.63
CA ALA A 172 -1.46 -8.16 -0.41
C ALA A 172 -2.49 -9.14 0.18
N THR A 173 -2.14 -9.85 1.25
CA THR A 173 -3.03 -10.80 1.93
C THR A 173 -4.11 -10.08 2.71
N ASP A 174 -3.81 -9.01 3.43
CA ASP A 174 -4.74 -8.11 4.12
C ASP A 174 -5.62 -7.37 3.10
N LEU A 175 -5.08 -6.97 1.95
CA LEU A 175 -5.90 -6.45 0.85
C LEU A 175 -6.87 -7.52 0.38
N LEU A 176 -6.38 -8.72 0.07
CA LEU A 176 -7.21 -9.87 -0.34
C LEU A 176 -8.22 -10.27 0.75
N THR A 177 -7.83 -10.19 2.01
CA THR A 177 -8.64 -10.56 3.18
C THR A 177 -9.65 -9.47 3.49
N SER A 178 -9.30 -8.19 3.41
CA SER A 178 -10.25 -7.06 3.49
C SER A 178 -11.17 -6.98 2.27
N MET A 179 -10.77 -7.61 1.17
CA MET A 179 -11.62 -7.88 0.00
C MET A 179 -12.56 -9.08 0.20
N LEU A 180 -12.34 -9.90 1.24
CA LEU A 180 -13.12 -11.09 1.58
C LEU A 180 -13.88 -10.96 2.91
N ILE A 181 -13.52 -10.00 3.76
CA ILE A 181 -14.02 -9.81 5.12
C ILE A 181 -14.39 -8.32 5.27
N ASP A 182 -15.62 -7.97 4.89
CA ASP A 182 -16.58 -7.25 5.75
C ASP A 182 -17.74 -6.64 4.92
N ASP A 183 -18.91 -7.25 5.05
CA ASP A 183 -20.11 -6.58 5.59
C ASP A 183 -21.05 -7.69 6.14
N ASP A 184 -20.60 -8.45 7.14
CA ASP A 184 -21.45 -9.33 7.95
C ASP A 184 -21.40 -8.88 9.41
N ASP A 185 -22.19 -7.86 9.72
CA ASP A 185 -22.78 -7.71 11.04
C ASP A 185 -24.24 -7.26 10.83
N ASP A 186 -25.14 -8.22 11.06
CA ASP A 186 -26.60 -8.13 11.17
C ASP A 186 -27.43 -8.16 9.87
N ASP A 187 -27.61 -9.33 9.24
CA ASP A 187 -28.90 -10.06 9.17
C ASP A 187 -28.90 -11.14 8.06
N ASP A 188 -28.95 -12.40 8.50
CA ASP A 188 -29.55 -13.61 7.88
C ASP A 188 -29.48 -13.84 6.34
N ASP A 189 -28.76 -14.92 5.98
CA ASP A 189 -29.09 -15.89 4.90
C ASP A 189 -29.29 -15.37 3.46
N ASP A 190 -28.28 -14.74 2.85
CA ASP A 190 -28.10 -14.83 1.40
C ASP A 190 -26.61 -15.04 1.08
N ASP A 191 -26.33 -15.93 0.13
CA ASP A 191 -25.00 -16.30 -0.38
C ASP A 191 -24.29 -15.09 -1.00
N ASP A 192 -23.80 -14.17 -0.17
CA ASP A 192 -23.16 -12.93 -0.59
C ASP A 192 -21.74 -13.21 -1.04
N ASP A 193 -21.61 -13.60 -2.30
CA ASP A 193 -20.41 -13.30 -3.03
C ASP A 193 -20.16 -11.78 -2.99
N PRO A 194 -19.10 -11.32 -2.30
CA PRO A 194 -18.90 -9.90 -1.96
C PRO A 194 -18.71 -8.99 -3.18
N TRP A 195 -18.61 -9.58 -4.38
CA TRP A 195 -18.45 -8.87 -5.65
C TRP A 195 -19.64 -9.01 -6.60
N GLY A 196 -20.63 -9.88 -6.31
CA GLY A 196 -21.69 -10.25 -7.25
C GLY A 196 -21.16 -10.84 -8.58
N LEU A 197 -19.94 -11.37 -8.56
CA LEU A 197 -19.26 -12.13 -9.60
C LEU A 197 -19.64 -13.61 -9.66
N ALA A 198 -20.10 -14.25 -8.58
CA ALA A 198 -20.52 -15.64 -8.57
C ALA A 198 -21.93 -15.75 -9.16
N ASP A 199 -22.14 -16.80 -9.95
CA ASP A 199 -23.47 -17.13 -10.43
C ASP A 199 -24.32 -17.77 -9.32
N GLU A 200 -25.57 -18.12 -9.67
CA GLU A 200 -26.52 -18.83 -8.79
C GLU A 200 -26.00 -20.18 -8.25
N ASN A 201 -24.85 -20.67 -8.73
CA ASN A 201 -24.21 -21.91 -8.28
C ASN A 201 -22.94 -21.66 -7.45
N GLY A 202 -22.63 -20.41 -7.09
CA GLY A 202 -21.42 -20.05 -6.36
C GLY A 202 -20.13 -20.17 -7.18
N MET A 203 -20.24 -20.30 -8.51
CA MET A 203 -19.09 -20.32 -9.41
C MET A 203 -18.86 -18.91 -9.92
N ILE A 204 -17.65 -18.37 -9.76
CA ILE A 204 -17.24 -17.15 -10.46
C ILE A 204 -17.13 -17.53 -11.95
N PRO A 205 -18.06 -17.12 -12.83
CA PRO A 205 -17.95 -17.42 -14.23
C PRO A 205 -16.68 -16.75 -14.71
N PHE A 206 -15.80 -17.51 -15.37
CA PHE A 206 -14.75 -16.88 -16.14
C PHE A 206 -15.44 -15.99 -17.16
N ALA A 207 -15.32 -14.67 -16.96
CA ALA A 207 -15.91 -13.69 -17.86
C ALA A 207 -15.50 -14.02 -19.30
N ASP A 208 -16.45 -13.89 -20.23
CA ASP A 208 -16.20 -14.22 -21.63
C ASP A 208 -14.96 -13.46 -22.12
N LEU A 209 -14.09 -14.15 -22.84
CA LEU A 209 -12.80 -13.61 -23.25
C LEU A 209 -12.98 -12.31 -24.05
N ALA A 210 -14.01 -12.27 -24.90
CA ALA A 210 -14.33 -11.10 -25.71
C ALA A 210 -14.82 -9.92 -24.86
N GLU A 211 -15.58 -10.19 -23.80
CA GLU A 211 -16.03 -9.16 -22.85
C GLU A 211 -14.86 -8.59 -22.06
N VAL A 212 -14.01 -9.45 -21.47
CA VAL A 212 -12.81 -9.00 -20.74
C VAL A 212 -11.90 -8.20 -21.66
N ALA A 213 -11.69 -8.67 -22.89
CA ALA A 213 -10.89 -7.93 -23.87
C ALA A 213 -11.50 -6.57 -24.22
N ALA A 214 -12.83 -6.48 -24.37
CA ALA A 214 -13.51 -5.21 -24.61
C ALA A 214 -13.34 -4.25 -23.41
N ASP A 215 -13.49 -4.75 -22.20
CA ASP A 215 -13.33 -3.94 -20.99
C ASP A 215 -11.89 -3.47 -20.78
N VAL A 216 -10.90 -4.31 -21.06
CA VAL A 216 -9.49 -3.90 -21.06
C VAL A 216 -9.22 -2.85 -22.14
N ARG A 217 -9.82 -2.99 -23.34
CA ARG A 217 -9.70 -2.02 -24.43
C ARG A 217 -10.27 -0.66 -24.05
N ASP A 218 -11.40 -0.64 -23.35
CA ASP A 218 -12.12 0.58 -22.97
C ASP A 218 -11.63 1.18 -21.63
N ALA A 219 -10.75 0.47 -20.91
CA ALA A 219 -10.27 0.89 -19.60
C ALA A 219 -9.46 2.20 -19.70
N PRO A 220 -9.86 3.27 -18.96
CA PRO A 220 -9.14 4.56 -18.98
C PRO A 220 -7.67 4.44 -18.59
N PHE A 221 -7.36 3.52 -17.67
CA PHE A 221 -5.98 3.25 -17.25
C PHE A 221 -5.11 2.73 -18.42
N VAL A 222 -5.64 1.79 -19.20
CA VAL A 222 -4.94 1.22 -20.38
C VAL A 222 -4.70 2.31 -21.42
N HIS A 223 -5.68 3.19 -21.65
CA HIS A 223 -5.49 4.35 -22.51
C HIS A 223 -4.40 5.30 -22.00
N GLN A 224 -4.30 5.55 -20.69
CA GLN A 224 -3.23 6.38 -20.13
C GLN A 224 -1.86 5.73 -20.26
N CYS A 225 -1.75 4.41 -20.05
CA CYS A 225 -0.52 3.66 -20.31
C CYS A 225 -0.10 3.77 -21.78
N ARG A 226 -1.04 3.60 -22.72
CA ARG A 226 -0.79 3.79 -24.15
C ARG A 226 -0.26 5.20 -24.46
N ARG A 227 -0.93 6.23 -23.96
CA ARG A 227 -0.51 7.64 -24.17
C ARG A 227 0.88 7.91 -23.60
N LEU A 228 1.21 7.35 -22.42
CA LEU A 228 2.55 7.44 -21.84
C LEU A 228 3.59 6.80 -22.77
N VAL A 229 3.35 5.57 -23.22
CA VAL A 229 4.25 4.81 -24.10
C VAL A 229 4.47 5.53 -25.43
N GLU A 230 3.41 6.03 -26.05
CA GLU A 230 3.47 6.85 -27.26
C GLU A 230 4.27 8.15 -27.05
N TRP A 231 4.09 8.82 -25.89
CA TRP A 231 4.86 10.02 -25.56
C TRP A 231 6.35 9.74 -25.33
N VAL A 232 6.68 8.59 -24.72
CA VAL A 232 8.08 8.15 -24.56
C VAL A 232 8.69 7.88 -25.93
N GLY A 233 7.97 7.15 -26.79
CA GLY A 233 8.35 6.88 -28.17
C GLY A 233 9.79 6.38 -28.30
N LYS A 234 10.58 7.04 -29.15
CA LYS A 234 11.95 6.61 -29.51
C LYS A 234 13.06 7.02 -28.52
N GLY A 235 12.73 7.43 -27.30
CA GLY A 235 13.76 7.69 -26.30
C GLY A 235 13.51 8.93 -25.45
N ARG A 236 13.34 8.76 -24.15
CA ARG A 236 13.33 9.85 -23.15
C ARG A 236 14.44 9.66 -22.14
N GLU A 237 15.05 10.76 -21.70
CA GLU A 237 16.16 10.69 -20.75
C GLU A 237 15.71 10.22 -19.36
N ILE A 238 16.42 9.22 -18.84
CA ILE A 238 16.23 8.71 -17.49
C ILE A 238 17.46 9.01 -16.61
N THR A 239 17.26 8.84 -15.32
CA THR A 239 18.31 8.89 -14.30
C THR A 239 18.92 7.49 -14.11
N TYR A 240 19.97 7.38 -13.30
CA TYR A 240 20.55 6.08 -12.92
C TYR A 240 19.62 5.22 -12.05
N LYS A 241 18.50 5.79 -11.58
CA LYS A 241 17.46 5.09 -10.82
C LYS A 241 16.29 4.68 -11.72
N ASP A 242 16.49 4.65 -13.03
CA ASP A 242 15.50 4.12 -13.97
C ASP A 242 14.16 4.89 -14.03
N VAL A 243 14.15 6.11 -13.46
CA VAL A 243 13.05 7.08 -13.56
C VAL A 243 13.39 8.21 -14.52
N LEU A 244 12.38 8.83 -15.12
CA LEU A 244 12.54 10.00 -15.98
C LEU A 244 13.33 11.11 -15.28
N ARG A 245 14.09 11.88 -16.07
CA ARG A 245 14.64 13.14 -15.56
C ARG A 245 13.52 14.12 -15.23
N LEU A 246 13.80 15.06 -14.33
CA LEU A 246 12.79 15.95 -13.78
C LEU A 246 12.07 16.80 -14.85
N ALA A 247 12.79 17.34 -15.82
CA ALA A 247 12.16 18.13 -16.88
C ALA A 247 11.20 17.30 -17.76
N PRO A 248 11.60 16.13 -18.31
CA PRO A 248 10.67 15.20 -18.97
C PRO A 248 9.49 14.77 -18.09
N ALA A 249 9.72 14.54 -16.79
CA ALA A 249 8.65 14.14 -15.87
C ALA A 249 7.58 15.23 -15.68
N ARG A 250 7.98 16.49 -15.62
CA ARG A 250 7.05 17.63 -15.56
C ARG A 250 6.30 17.80 -16.88
N GLU A 251 6.99 17.64 -18.01
CA GLU A 251 6.37 17.69 -19.34
C GLU A 251 5.27 16.62 -19.49
N VAL A 252 5.57 15.36 -19.16
CA VAL A 252 4.58 14.27 -19.32
C VAL A 252 3.42 14.40 -18.33
N TYR A 253 3.65 14.94 -17.14
CA TYR A 253 2.59 15.23 -16.16
C TYR A 253 1.54 16.17 -16.75
N ASP A 254 1.99 17.24 -17.41
CA ASP A 254 1.13 18.22 -18.06
C ASP A 254 0.44 17.61 -19.30
N VAL A 255 1.20 16.92 -20.17
CA VAL A 255 0.68 16.33 -21.43
C VAL A 255 -0.39 15.25 -21.16
N LEU A 256 -0.19 14.41 -20.15
CA LEU A 256 -1.15 13.35 -19.81
C LEU A 256 -2.31 13.85 -18.96
N GLY A 257 -2.23 15.07 -18.40
CA GLY A 257 -3.25 15.65 -17.54
C GLY A 257 -3.32 14.96 -16.17
N LEU A 258 -2.18 14.54 -15.63
CA LEU A 258 -2.12 13.72 -14.41
C LEU A 258 -2.60 14.46 -13.16
N ALA A 259 -2.59 15.80 -13.17
CA ALA A 259 -3.16 16.60 -12.09
C ALA A 259 -4.66 16.33 -11.86
N ALA A 260 -5.42 16.09 -12.92
CA ALA A 260 -6.85 15.75 -12.80
C ALA A 260 -7.04 14.39 -12.13
N TRP A 261 -6.14 13.45 -12.39
CA TRP A 261 -6.14 12.14 -11.73
C TRP A 261 -5.80 12.25 -10.24
N GLU A 262 -4.74 12.98 -9.88
CA GLU A 262 -4.38 13.17 -8.46
C GLU A 262 -5.50 13.87 -7.67
N ARG A 263 -6.24 14.77 -8.31
CA ARG A 263 -7.42 15.41 -7.72
C ARG A 263 -8.56 14.43 -7.49
N ALA A 264 -8.87 13.59 -8.48
CA ALA A 264 -9.88 12.55 -8.33
C ALA A 264 -9.52 11.59 -7.18
N ASP A 265 -8.26 11.19 -7.07
CA ASP A 265 -7.75 10.37 -5.96
C ASP A 265 -7.88 11.11 -4.61
N SER A 266 -7.46 12.38 -4.55
CA SER A 266 -7.57 13.20 -3.34
C SER A 266 -9.00 13.44 -2.91
N SER A 267 -9.94 13.55 -3.86
CA SER A 267 -11.37 13.70 -3.60
C SER A 267 -11.98 12.45 -2.93
N LEU A 268 -11.54 11.26 -3.34
CA LEU A 268 -11.95 10.01 -2.68
C LEU A 268 -11.48 9.94 -1.22
N VAL A 269 -10.28 10.48 -0.94
CA VAL A 269 -9.67 10.42 0.40
C VAL A 269 -10.18 11.54 1.33
N LEU A 270 -10.36 12.76 0.82
CA LEU A 270 -10.68 13.95 1.62
C LEU A 270 -12.17 14.34 1.59
N GLY A 271 -12.99 13.63 0.80
CA GLY A 271 -14.39 13.94 0.61
C GLY A 271 -14.64 14.82 -0.63
N GLY A 272 -15.78 14.59 -1.29
CA GLY A 272 -16.13 15.08 -2.63
C GLY A 272 -16.06 16.60 -2.91
N ASP A 273 -15.96 17.44 -1.88
CA ASP A 273 -16.00 18.91 -1.99
C ASP A 273 -14.84 19.53 -2.80
N LEU A 274 -13.79 18.76 -3.12
CA LEU A 274 -12.66 19.23 -3.93
C LEU A 274 -12.94 19.25 -5.45
N LEU A 275 -14.00 18.60 -5.93
CA LEU A 275 -14.27 18.45 -7.38
C LEU A 275 -14.92 19.68 -8.04
N ASP A 276 -15.49 20.59 -7.26
CA ASP A 276 -16.21 21.77 -7.79
C ASP A 276 -15.34 23.05 -7.81
N SER A 277 -14.02 22.89 -7.83
CA SER A 277 -13.09 24.03 -7.88
C SER A 277 -13.15 24.73 -9.25
N PRO A 278 -13.10 26.07 -9.32
CA PRO A 278 -12.96 26.78 -10.59
C PRO A 278 -11.70 26.36 -11.36
N PRO A 279 -11.71 26.37 -12.71
CA PRO A 279 -10.58 25.90 -13.51
C PRO A 279 -9.27 26.65 -13.23
N GLU A 280 -9.34 27.94 -12.89
CA GLU A 280 -8.18 28.75 -12.50
C GLU A 280 -7.48 28.23 -11.23
N VAL A 281 -8.27 27.72 -10.28
CA VAL A 281 -7.75 27.09 -9.06
C VAL A 281 -7.14 25.73 -9.40
N GLU A 282 -7.77 24.98 -10.32
CA GLU A 282 -7.26 23.69 -10.77
C GLU A 282 -5.90 23.80 -11.46
N GLU A 283 -5.72 24.80 -12.33
CA GLU A 283 -4.46 25.09 -13.00
C GLU A 283 -3.37 25.48 -12.00
N LEU A 284 -3.71 26.31 -11.00
CA LEU A 284 -2.78 26.73 -9.97
C LEU A 284 -2.33 25.56 -9.09
N TRP A 285 -3.25 24.65 -8.75
CA TRP A 285 -2.94 23.42 -8.04
C TRP A 285 -2.08 22.47 -8.88
N ALA A 286 -2.43 22.27 -10.15
CA ALA A 286 -1.64 21.43 -11.07
C ALA A 286 -0.20 21.96 -11.19
N ALA A 287 -0.03 23.27 -11.37
CA ALA A 287 1.28 23.91 -11.40
C ALA A 287 2.03 23.74 -10.06
N ALA A 288 1.36 23.95 -8.92
CA ALA A 288 1.96 23.78 -7.60
C ALA A 288 2.43 22.33 -7.35
N SER A 289 1.61 21.33 -7.70
CA SER A 289 1.97 19.92 -7.62
C SER A 289 3.18 19.63 -8.51
N ARG A 290 3.12 20.01 -9.79
CA ARG A 290 4.22 19.83 -10.75
C ARG A 290 5.54 20.45 -10.29
N ASP A 291 5.48 21.67 -9.76
CA ASP A 291 6.66 22.42 -9.36
C ASP A 291 7.25 21.92 -8.03
N SER A 292 6.46 21.17 -7.24
CA SER A 292 6.90 20.53 -6.00
C SER A 292 7.84 19.33 -6.22
N PHE A 293 7.81 18.71 -7.41
CA PHE A 293 8.62 17.53 -7.72
C PHE A 293 10.11 17.86 -7.64
N ARG A 294 10.87 17.05 -6.88
CA ARG A 294 12.35 17.11 -6.83
C ARG A 294 12.96 16.02 -7.72
N SER A 295 12.20 14.97 -7.98
CA SER A 295 12.48 13.88 -8.92
C SER A 295 11.19 13.36 -9.54
N ALA A 296 11.29 12.58 -10.63
CA ALA A 296 10.11 11.95 -11.23
C ALA A 296 9.37 10.99 -10.29
N ALA A 297 10.10 10.34 -9.38
CA ALA A 297 9.53 9.44 -8.38
C ALA A 297 8.63 10.16 -7.34
N ASP A 298 8.75 11.49 -7.22
CA ASP A 298 7.86 12.27 -6.33
C ASP A 298 6.46 12.45 -6.96
N CYS A 299 6.32 12.22 -8.27
CA CYS A 299 5.05 12.31 -8.98
C CYS A 299 4.34 10.95 -8.93
N ARG A 300 3.43 10.78 -7.97
CA ARG A 300 2.74 9.50 -7.74
C ARG A 300 1.90 9.05 -8.92
N ALA A 301 1.17 9.96 -9.58
CA ALA A 301 0.37 9.59 -10.75
C ALA A 301 1.24 9.09 -11.92
N LEU A 302 2.41 9.69 -12.13
CA LEU A 302 3.35 9.23 -13.15
C LEU A 302 3.96 7.89 -12.77
N ASP A 303 4.38 7.72 -11.51
CA ASP A 303 4.94 6.47 -11.00
C ASP A 303 3.95 5.29 -11.16
N ARG A 304 2.68 5.52 -10.85
CA ARG A 304 1.56 4.57 -11.03
C ARG A 304 1.29 4.18 -12.49
N LEU A 305 1.78 4.93 -13.47
CA LEU A 305 1.75 4.53 -14.88
C LEU A 305 3.08 3.91 -15.31
N TRP A 306 4.19 4.50 -14.88
CA TRP A 306 5.54 4.13 -15.28
C TRP A 306 5.86 2.70 -14.88
N VAL A 307 5.64 2.34 -13.62
CA VAL A 307 5.97 1.02 -13.07
C VAL A 307 5.15 -0.09 -13.74
N PRO A 308 3.82 0.03 -13.91
CA PRO A 308 3.05 -0.96 -14.66
C PRO A 308 3.45 -1.07 -16.12
N CYS A 309 3.80 0.04 -16.78
CA CYS A 309 4.29 -0.03 -18.16
C CYS A 309 5.64 -0.75 -18.27
N LEU A 310 6.54 -0.60 -17.30
CA LEU A 310 7.77 -1.39 -17.21
C LEU A 310 7.48 -2.87 -16.96
N GLY A 311 6.64 -3.18 -15.97
CA GLY A 311 6.26 -4.56 -15.63
C GLY A 311 5.54 -5.30 -16.76
N ALA A 312 4.75 -4.58 -17.55
CA ALA A 312 4.06 -5.11 -18.73
C ALA A 312 4.92 -5.09 -20.02
N GLY A 313 6.21 -4.72 -19.93
CA GLY A 313 7.12 -4.69 -21.07
C GLY A 313 6.78 -3.66 -22.15
N LEU A 314 5.99 -2.64 -21.82
CA LEU A 314 5.62 -1.55 -22.72
C LEU A 314 6.67 -0.45 -22.79
N LEU A 315 7.48 -0.34 -21.73
CA LEU A 315 8.64 0.51 -21.66
C LEU A 315 9.88 -0.34 -21.50
N GLU A 316 10.91 -0.03 -22.28
CA GLU A 316 12.23 -0.65 -22.18
C GLU A 316 13.26 0.39 -21.77
N LEU A 317 14.11 0.02 -20.81
CA LEU A 317 15.16 0.90 -20.32
C LEU A 317 16.52 0.52 -20.91
N SER A 318 17.25 1.54 -21.30
CA SER A 318 18.68 1.48 -21.59
C SER A 318 19.43 2.34 -20.58
N ARG A 319 20.78 2.31 -20.59
CA ARG A 319 21.64 3.03 -19.62
C ARG A 319 21.25 4.49 -19.31
N SER A 320 20.70 5.22 -20.28
CA SER A 320 20.32 6.64 -20.08
C SER A 320 19.01 7.04 -20.74
N ARG A 321 18.30 6.09 -21.35
CA ARG A 321 17.04 6.37 -22.07
C ARG A 321 16.00 5.27 -21.88
N ALA A 322 14.75 5.69 -21.79
CA ALA A 322 13.58 4.82 -21.88
C ALA A 322 12.98 4.89 -23.28
N TYR A 323 12.56 3.75 -23.81
CA TYR A 323 11.89 3.61 -25.09
C TYR A 323 10.49 3.04 -24.85
N GLY A 324 9.51 3.54 -25.59
CA GLY A 324 8.15 3.05 -25.54
C GLY A 324 7.80 2.35 -26.83
N THR A 325 7.30 1.12 -26.70
CA THR A 325 6.79 0.32 -27.81
C THR A 325 5.39 -0.13 -27.46
N TRP A 326 4.41 0.38 -28.21
CA TRP A 326 3.03 -0.06 -28.10
C TRP A 326 2.66 -0.90 -29.32
N ASP A 327 2.76 -2.22 -29.16
CA ASP A 327 2.21 -3.16 -30.12
C ASP A 327 0.75 -3.43 -29.76
N GLU A 328 -0.15 -2.97 -30.62
CA GLU A 328 -1.59 -3.14 -30.44
C GLU A 328 -1.92 -4.64 -30.43
N PRO A 329 -2.54 -5.17 -29.37
CA PRO A 329 -2.96 -6.57 -29.33
C PRO A 329 -3.91 -6.90 -30.49
N GLY A 330 -3.59 -7.95 -31.24
CA GLY A 330 -4.33 -8.41 -32.42
C GLY A 330 -5.46 -9.39 -32.11
N SER A 331 -5.56 -9.87 -30.87
CA SER A 331 -6.60 -10.80 -30.43
C SER A 331 -7.14 -10.50 -29.03
N ASP A 332 -8.30 -11.06 -28.70
CA ASP A 332 -8.92 -10.91 -27.38
C ASP A 332 -8.09 -11.54 -26.27
N GLU A 333 -7.38 -12.63 -26.57
CA GLU A 333 -6.46 -13.26 -25.63
C GLU A 333 -5.27 -12.36 -25.29
N GLU A 334 -4.71 -11.68 -26.28
CA GLU A 334 -3.62 -10.72 -26.07
C GLU A 334 -4.11 -9.48 -25.30
N TRP A 335 -5.34 -9.00 -25.56
CA TRP A 335 -5.96 -7.93 -24.78
C TRP A 335 -6.18 -8.34 -23.32
N ARG A 336 -6.75 -9.52 -23.07
CA ARG A 336 -6.89 -10.06 -21.70
C ARG A 336 -5.52 -10.14 -21.02
N HIS A 337 -4.52 -10.71 -21.69
CA HIS A 337 -3.17 -10.84 -21.14
C HIS A 337 -2.57 -9.46 -20.80
N ARG A 338 -2.72 -8.47 -21.68
CA ARG A 338 -2.30 -7.08 -21.43
C ARG A 338 -2.96 -6.51 -20.18
N GLY A 339 -4.26 -6.71 -20.04
CA GLY A 339 -5.03 -6.28 -18.86
C GLY A 339 -4.51 -6.90 -17.57
N VAL A 340 -4.26 -8.21 -17.58
CA VAL A 340 -3.71 -8.94 -16.43
C VAL A 340 -2.31 -8.44 -16.08
N MET A 341 -1.42 -8.24 -17.05
CA MET A 341 -0.06 -7.75 -16.81
C MET A 341 -0.06 -6.34 -16.21
N LEU A 342 -0.89 -5.45 -16.74
CA LEU A 342 -1.03 -4.09 -16.24
C LEU A 342 -1.65 -4.06 -14.83
N ALA A 343 -2.76 -4.78 -14.61
CA ALA A 343 -3.43 -4.84 -13.30
C ALA A 343 -2.54 -5.51 -12.24
N GLY A 344 -1.91 -6.64 -12.57
CA GLY A 344 -0.98 -7.33 -11.68
C GLY A 344 0.21 -6.45 -11.29
N SER A 345 0.78 -5.72 -12.26
CA SER A 345 1.88 -4.80 -11.97
C SER A 345 1.46 -3.64 -11.06
N VAL A 346 0.23 -3.13 -11.19
CA VAL A 346 -0.32 -2.14 -10.24
C VAL A 346 -0.43 -2.76 -8.85
N LEU A 347 -1.05 -3.94 -8.73
CA LEU A 347 -1.31 -4.60 -7.45
C LEU A 347 -0.02 -4.91 -6.67
N ILE A 348 1.03 -5.36 -7.36
CA ILE A 348 2.33 -5.68 -6.74
C ILE A 348 3.03 -4.41 -6.23
N ASN A 349 2.86 -3.27 -6.92
CA ASN A 349 3.58 -2.04 -6.63
C ASN A 349 2.75 -0.98 -5.90
N LEU A 350 1.54 -1.32 -5.44
CA LEU A 350 0.75 -0.44 -4.58
C LEU A 350 1.52 -0.23 -3.26
N PRO A 351 1.84 1.01 -2.86
CA PRO A 351 2.35 1.25 -1.52
C PRO A 351 1.30 0.76 -0.52
N PRO A 352 1.70 0.13 0.60
CA PRO A 352 0.75 -0.31 1.60
C PRO A 352 -0.08 0.88 2.03
N THR A 353 -1.37 0.86 1.69
CA THR A 353 -2.31 1.88 2.15
C THR A 353 -2.43 1.69 3.65
N HIS A 354 -1.73 2.53 4.42
CA HIS A 354 -2.06 2.73 5.83
C HIS A 354 -3.48 3.29 5.87
N VAL A 355 -4.47 2.41 5.95
CA VAL A 355 -5.78 2.78 6.45
C VAL A 355 -5.52 3.25 7.87
N ALA A 356 -5.47 4.57 8.04
CA ALA A 356 -5.30 5.17 9.35
C ALA A 356 -6.45 4.64 10.22
N ARG A 357 -6.14 3.76 11.17
CA ARG A 357 -7.02 3.37 12.30
C ARG A 357 -7.24 4.58 13.23
N SER A 358 -7.54 5.76 12.69
CA SER A 358 -7.72 6.99 13.46
C SER A 358 -9.12 7.11 14.07
N TRP A 359 -10.03 6.18 13.81
CA TRP A 359 -11.37 6.19 14.42
C TRP A 359 -11.44 5.51 15.81
N ALA A 360 -10.41 4.80 16.24
CA ALA A 360 -10.44 4.07 17.52
C ALA A 360 -9.86 4.84 18.74
N ARG A 361 -9.35 6.08 18.58
CA ARG A 361 -8.67 6.81 19.68
C ARG A 361 -9.27 8.16 20.06
N SER A 362 -10.54 8.41 19.72
CA SER A 362 -11.27 9.60 20.20
C SER A 362 -12.47 9.26 21.09
N CYS A 363 -12.32 8.27 21.98
CA CYS A 363 -13.22 8.07 23.13
C CYS A 363 -12.44 7.65 24.38
N THR A 364 -11.53 8.51 24.86
CA THR A 364 -11.08 8.46 26.26
C THR A 364 -11.37 9.82 26.90
N PHE A 365 -12.65 10.06 27.15
CA PHE A 365 -13.07 11.08 28.12
C PHE A 365 -13.34 10.39 29.45
N TRP A 366 -12.57 10.77 30.46
CA TRP A 366 -12.83 10.40 31.85
C TRP A 366 -14.16 11.00 32.31
N THR A 367 -15.10 10.17 32.73
CA THR A 367 -16.22 10.61 33.59
C THR A 367 -16.14 9.91 34.94
N ARG A 368 -15.86 10.72 35.95
CA ARG A 368 -16.04 10.39 37.37
C ARG A 368 -17.55 10.23 37.61
N ALA A 369 -17.93 9.15 38.30
CA ALA A 369 -19.29 8.72 38.68
C ALA A 369 -20.01 7.86 37.63
N GLY A 370 -20.07 6.55 37.90
CA GLY A 370 -20.71 5.55 37.06
C GLY A 370 -22.23 5.63 37.03
N ARG A 371 -22.79 5.52 35.82
CA ARG A 371 -24.04 4.85 35.42
C ARG A 371 -24.13 4.87 33.88
N PRO A 372 -24.56 3.79 33.21
CA PRO A 372 -24.60 3.74 31.75
C PRO A 372 -25.88 4.39 31.20
N CYS A 373 -25.75 5.29 30.22
CA CYS A 373 -26.84 5.75 29.38
C CYS A 373 -26.76 5.03 28.03
N ARG A 374 -27.86 4.37 27.63
CA ARG A 374 -28.06 3.88 26.25
C ARG A 374 -28.38 5.08 25.36
N CYS A 375 -27.54 5.33 24.35
CA CYS A 375 -27.89 6.19 23.23
C CYS A 375 -28.36 5.31 22.06
N ALA A 376 -29.61 5.46 21.67
CA ALA A 376 -30.11 5.00 20.38
C ALA A 376 -29.54 5.92 19.29
N SER A 377 -28.80 5.36 18.34
CA SER A 377 -28.39 6.03 17.12
C SER A 377 -29.17 5.45 15.94
N SER A 378 -30.22 6.16 15.53
CA SER A 378 -30.70 6.10 14.15
C SER A 378 -29.68 6.82 13.27
N ARG A 379 -29.16 6.16 12.23
CA ARG A 379 -28.56 6.84 11.08
C ARG A 379 -28.52 5.92 9.87
N SER A 380 -29.42 6.23 8.94
CA SER A 380 -29.32 5.97 7.52
C SER A 380 -27.99 6.50 6.96
N GLY A 381 -27.37 5.71 6.08
CA GLY A 381 -26.16 6.14 5.38
C GLY A 381 -25.42 5.06 4.59
N GLY A 382 -26.15 4.09 4.01
CA GLY A 382 -25.58 3.13 3.06
C GLY A 382 -25.30 3.82 1.72
N GLY A 383 -24.02 3.99 1.39
CA GLY A 383 -23.63 4.64 0.12
C GLY A 383 -22.13 4.72 -0.14
N ARG A 384 -21.29 3.92 0.53
CA ARG A 384 -19.82 4.07 0.43
C ARG A 384 -19.09 2.96 -0.34
N ALA A 385 -19.66 1.78 -0.54
CA ALA A 385 -18.96 0.69 -1.25
C ALA A 385 -19.03 0.75 -2.78
N ARG A 386 -20.02 1.43 -3.39
CA ARG A 386 -20.21 1.43 -4.87
C ARG A 386 -19.26 2.34 -5.68
N ALA A 387 -18.46 3.19 -5.03
CA ALA A 387 -17.74 4.26 -5.73
C ALA A 387 -16.38 3.85 -6.30
N THR A 388 -15.72 2.85 -5.72
CA THR A 388 -14.32 2.50 -6.06
C THR A 388 -14.21 1.74 -7.40
N LEU A 389 -15.18 0.89 -7.74
CA LEU A 389 -15.18 0.11 -8.99
C LEU A 389 -15.73 0.86 -10.21
N SER A 390 -16.61 1.84 -10.00
CA SER A 390 -17.25 2.60 -11.10
C SER A 390 -16.27 3.44 -11.93
N HIS A 391 -15.06 3.71 -11.43
CA HIS A 391 -14.04 4.46 -12.15
C HIS A 391 -13.17 3.60 -13.07
N ILE A 392 -13.18 2.28 -12.88
CA ILE A 392 -12.41 1.33 -13.69
C ILE A 392 -13.26 0.80 -14.87
N TRP A 393 -14.59 0.69 -14.72
CA TRP A 393 -15.48 0.01 -15.69
C TRP A 393 -16.65 0.85 -16.29
N GLY A 394 -16.67 2.18 -16.09
CA GLY A 394 -17.59 3.09 -16.78
C GLY A 394 -19.02 3.18 -16.22
N ARG A 395 -19.56 4.41 -16.13
CA ARG A 395 -20.85 4.75 -15.48
C ARG A 395 -22.11 4.26 -16.23
N GLU A 396 -21.98 3.78 -17.47
CA GLU A 396 -23.13 3.52 -18.35
C GLU A 396 -23.79 2.15 -18.14
N ARG A 397 -23.08 1.16 -17.58
CA ARG A 397 -23.64 -0.16 -17.23
C ARG A 397 -24.57 -0.11 -16.01
N VAL A 398 -24.29 0.74 -15.02
CA VAL A 398 -25.17 0.93 -13.84
C VAL A 398 -26.57 1.41 -14.25
N ARG A 399 -26.69 2.17 -15.35
CA ARG A 399 -27.99 2.65 -15.86
C ARG A 399 -28.76 1.59 -16.66
N ARG A 400 -28.08 0.73 -17.42
CA ARG A 400 -28.76 -0.36 -18.17
C ARG A 400 -29.27 -1.45 -17.23
N TRP A 401 -28.58 -1.70 -16.12
CA TRP A 401 -29.00 -2.67 -15.11
C TRP A 401 -30.31 -2.25 -14.41
N CYS A 402 -30.48 -0.96 -14.10
CA CYS A 402 -31.73 -0.43 -13.54
C CYS A 402 -32.94 -0.49 -14.50
N ALA A 403 -32.72 -0.58 -15.81
CA ALA A 403 -33.79 -0.58 -16.81
C ALA A 403 -34.37 -1.98 -17.10
N ALA A 404 -33.65 -3.06 -16.76
CA ALA A 404 -34.05 -4.43 -17.07
C ALA A 404 -34.92 -5.09 -15.98
N GLY A 405 -35.03 -4.50 -14.79
CA GLY A 405 -35.65 -5.11 -13.61
C GLY A 405 -36.99 -4.52 -13.17
N ALA A 406 -37.94 -4.24 -14.09
CA ALA A 406 -39.24 -3.67 -13.69
C ALA A 406 -40.43 -4.28 -14.43
N THR A 407 -40.88 -5.46 -13.99
CA THR A 407 -42.29 -5.88 -14.15
C THR A 407 -42.75 -6.79 -13.00
N ARG A 408 -43.34 -6.20 -11.94
CA ARG A 408 -44.70 -6.52 -11.42
C ARG A 408 -45.01 -5.78 -10.09
N PRO A 409 -46.29 -5.45 -9.82
CA PRO A 409 -46.65 -4.50 -8.77
C PRO A 409 -47.06 -5.17 -7.45
N CYS A 410 -46.52 -4.67 -6.33
CA CYS A 410 -47.05 -4.97 -5.00
C CYS A 410 -48.07 -3.91 -4.58
N THR A 411 -49.32 -4.34 -4.46
CA THR A 411 -50.41 -3.62 -3.78
C THR A 411 -50.24 -3.69 -2.27
N ALA A 412 -50.13 -2.56 -1.57
CA ALA A 412 -50.40 -2.49 -0.14
C ALA A 412 -51.05 -1.15 0.25
N ARG A 413 -52.11 -1.26 1.05
CA ARG A 413 -53.12 -0.24 1.40
C ARG A 413 -52.55 0.90 2.23
N CYS A 414 -52.93 2.12 1.88
CA CYS A 414 -52.99 3.25 2.80
C CYS A 414 -54.20 3.15 3.73
N THR A 415 -53.99 3.38 5.03
CA THR A 415 -55.03 3.82 5.96
C THR A 415 -54.63 5.16 6.56
N ARG A 416 -55.34 6.22 6.15
CA ARG A 416 -55.43 7.53 6.83
C ARG A 416 -56.13 7.35 8.17
N TRP A 417 -55.70 8.08 9.21
CA TRP A 417 -56.59 8.73 10.18
C TRP A 417 -55.99 10.09 10.62
N THR A 418 -56.87 10.98 11.05
CA THR A 418 -56.83 12.44 10.91
C THR A 418 -56.70 13.16 12.27
N THR A 419 -56.15 14.38 12.24
CA THR A 419 -56.41 15.56 13.09
C THR A 419 -56.30 15.49 14.62
N CYS A 420 -55.51 16.41 15.19
CA CYS A 420 -56.02 17.38 16.19
C CYS A 420 -55.11 18.62 16.28
N ALA A 421 -55.73 19.81 16.26
CA ALA A 421 -55.13 21.12 16.46
C ALA A 421 -55.70 21.74 17.75
N CYS A 422 -54.92 22.64 18.38
CA CYS A 422 -55.26 23.72 19.34
C CYS A 422 -54.04 23.94 20.26
N GLY A 423 -53.58 25.14 20.62
CA GLY A 423 -54.00 26.51 20.34
C GLY A 423 -53.17 27.53 21.14
N ALA A 424 -53.02 28.71 20.55
CA ALA A 424 -52.71 30.07 21.04
C ALA A 424 -52.31 30.38 22.51
N GLY A 425 -51.37 31.34 22.64
CA GLY A 425 -51.30 32.26 23.79
C GLY A 425 -50.12 33.26 23.77
N ARG A 426 -50.37 34.53 23.40
CA ARG A 426 -49.45 35.70 23.54
C ARG A 426 -49.76 36.51 24.81
N ALA A 427 -48.75 37.15 25.42
CA ALA A 427 -48.80 38.44 26.17
C ALA A 427 -47.38 38.74 26.73
N THR A 428 -46.59 39.74 26.28
CA THR A 428 -46.56 41.22 26.51
C THR A 428 -45.75 41.70 27.74
N GLY A 429 -44.94 42.76 27.50
CA GLY A 429 -44.29 43.65 28.50
C GLY A 429 -42.85 43.25 28.85
N SER A 430 -41.83 44.10 28.98
CA SER A 430 -41.63 45.56 28.98
C SER A 430 -40.14 45.79 29.33
N GLY A 431 -39.37 46.66 28.65
CA GLY A 431 -37.92 46.88 28.93
C GLY A 431 -37.65 47.83 30.11
N PRO A 432 -36.59 48.67 30.11
CA PRO A 432 -35.16 48.45 29.78
C PRO A 432 -34.21 48.98 30.91
N ARG A 433 -32.91 48.62 30.92
CA ARG A 433 -31.86 49.46 31.55
C ARG A 433 -30.50 49.34 30.83
N ARG A 434 -29.94 50.51 30.51
CA ARG A 434 -28.55 50.79 30.12
C ARG A 434 -27.60 50.53 31.28
N SER A 435 -26.34 50.21 30.97
CA SER A 435 -25.12 50.81 31.57
C SER A 435 -23.89 50.48 30.71
N ASP A 436 -23.06 51.50 30.54
CA ASP A 436 -21.84 51.62 29.74
C ASP A 436 -20.59 50.88 30.29
N MET A 437 -19.51 50.98 29.49
CA MET A 437 -18.07 50.91 29.83
C MET A 437 -17.49 49.50 30.06
N THR A 438 -16.35 49.07 29.50
CA THR A 438 -15.17 49.77 28.98
C THR A 438 -14.32 48.82 28.11
N SER A 439 -13.78 49.38 27.03
CA SER A 439 -12.49 49.11 26.36
C SER A 439 -11.50 48.09 26.96
N ARG A 440 -10.89 47.27 26.06
CA ARG A 440 -9.42 47.21 25.83
C ARG A 440 -9.05 46.41 24.57
N CYS A 441 -8.49 47.14 23.60
CA CYS A 441 -7.68 46.62 22.50
C CYS A 441 -6.30 46.19 23.03
N TRP A 442 -5.73 45.12 22.47
CA TRP A 442 -4.28 44.89 22.45
C TRP A 442 -3.87 44.39 21.06
N GLN A 443 -3.00 45.17 20.41
CA GLN A 443 -2.23 44.83 19.22
C GLN A 443 -0.72 44.88 19.57
N PRO A 444 0.17 44.35 18.72
CA PRO A 444 1.42 43.69 19.12
C PRO A 444 2.63 44.64 19.15
N ARG A 445 3.69 44.23 19.88
CA ARG A 445 5.00 44.88 19.86
C ARG A 445 6.03 44.02 19.11
N TRP A 446 6.55 44.57 18.02
CA TRP A 446 7.89 44.29 17.52
C TRP A 446 8.92 45.06 18.35
N SER A 447 10.10 44.48 18.58
CA SER A 447 11.30 45.23 18.95
C SER A 447 12.54 44.60 18.33
N SER A 448 13.21 45.41 17.52
CA SER A 448 14.52 45.23 16.91
C SER A 448 15.66 45.60 17.86
N ARG A 449 16.78 44.87 17.70
CA ARG A 449 18.21 45.25 17.87
C ARG A 449 18.71 45.82 19.21
N GLY A 450 19.67 45.08 19.77
CA GLY A 450 20.93 45.57 20.33
C GLY A 450 22.06 44.76 19.71
#